data_AF-A0A9E1ZQH6-F1
#
_entry.id   AF-A0A9E1ZQH6-F1
#
_cell.length_a   1.000
_cell.length_b   1.000
_cell.length_c   1.000
_cell.angle_alpha   90.00
_cell.angle_beta   90.00
_cell.angle_gamma   90.00
#
_symmetry.space_group_name_H-M   'P 1'
#
loop_
_entity.id
_entity.type
_entity.pdbx_description
1 polymer ?
#
loop_
_entity_poly.entity_id
_entity_poly.type
_entity_poly.pdbx_seq_one_letter_code
_entity_poly.pdbx_strand_id
1 'polypeptide(L)'
;MPKEKASLFNRLIITIALLLVFILLSRTPADADMWWHLRSGEEMVTQGEILLEDIFSYTRYGADWVNAFWLSDILIYLVFKVGKYFGLAFFVSLMAVGTFGIASKQMRGPAFLRAVLLILATLVAAPIWSPRPQLFSFLFLAILDYWFSTLKKREKSRLWLLIPFFVLWANLHGGYVWGILLLIATLAGELTNRWVRKKDTLPPELYKNLLIFTFFTLFAILLNPNGLELWRLPFHTLDVSLSIQEWQSPDFHQVSFHPMLWMFFLLILSLANSAKKLSFSDLFKVLGFAYMTFVSQRNIAPFAIILLPVLSRELSFLWDEEIVPRFFQLARRSSTSSTPQELPLKLTRFINGMLISLILFTALGNLYLLTRPNKVDALYPHAAVQWVKENQPEGALFNSYNWGGYLIWNLREYPIFIDGRADLYGEEMLNQWKQVTNGGEVAQQILDEWDVNLILLEPGWAITNELSKQDWELYYEDDMSVIYGR
;
A
#
# COMPACT_ATOMS: atom_id res chain seq x y z
N MET A 1 26.25 -3.38 -31.63
CA MET A 1 25.34 -4.46 -31.21
C MET A 1 24.14 -4.52 -32.14
N PRO A 2 23.73 -5.70 -32.64
CA PRO A 2 22.49 -5.86 -33.40
C PRO A 2 21.30 -5.30 -32.60
N LYS A 3 20.38 -4.55 -33.23
CA LYS A 3 19.21 -3.93 -32.57
C LYS A 3 18.42 -4.91 -31.70
N GLU A 4 18.37 -6.17 -32.10
CA GLU A 4 17.70 -7.24 -31.36
C GLU A 4 18.41 -7.59 -30.03
N LYS A 5 19.74 -7.70 -30.02
CA LYS A 5 20.50 -7.95 -28.77
C LYS A 5 20.37 -6.78 -27.80
N ALA A 6 20.32 -5.54 -28.30
CA ALA A 6 20.11 -4.34 -27.46
C ALA A 6 18.72 -4.34 -26.84
N SER A 7 17.69 -4.74 -27.60
CA SER A 7 16.35 -4.93 -27.07
C SER A 7 16.30 -6.03 -26.01
N LEU A 8 16.98 -7.17 -26.25
CA LEU A 8 17.04 -8.28 -25.31
C LEU A 8 17.70 -7.88 -23.98
N PHE A 9 18.81 -7.16 -24.03
CA PHE A 9 19.51 -6.66 -22.85
C PHE A 9 18.67 -5.67 -22.04
N ASN A 10 18.02 -4.72 -22.71
CA ASN A 10 17.12 -3.77 -22.05
C ASN A 10 15.93 -4.48 -21.38
N ARG A 11 15.36 -5.50 -22.03
CA ARG A 11 14.29 -6.33 -21.45
C ARG A 11 14.80 -7.07 -20.22
N LEU A 12 15.98 -7.68 -20.29
CA LEU A 12 16.59 -8.38 -19.16
C LEU A 12 16.73 -7.46 -17.94
N ILE A 13 17.27 -6.26 -18.11
CA ILE A 13 17.46 -5.30 -17.01
C ILE A 13 16.13 -4.97 -16.33
N ILE A 14 15.09 -4.67 -17.11
CA ILE A 14 13.77 -4.35 -16.54
C ILE A 14 13.13 -5.57 -15.88
N THR A 15 13.26 -6.77 -16.48
CA THR A 15 12.78 -8.01 -15.87
C THR A 15 13.48 -8.28 -14.53
N ILE A 16 14.81 -8.12 -14.46
CA ILE A 16 15.56 -8.26 -13.21
C ILE A 16 15.09 -7.21 -12.19
N ALA A 17 14.91 -5.96 -12.59
CA ALA A 17 14.41 -4.91 -11.70
C ALA A 17 13.03 -5.28 -11.12
N LEU A 18 12.11 -5.80 -11.94
CA LEU A 18 10.80 -6.24 -11.46
C LEU A 18 10.87 -7.49 -10.55
N LEU A 19 11.79 -8.42 -10.82
CA LEU A 19 12.04 -9.53 -9.89
C LEU A 19 12.62 -9.04 -8.57
N LEU A 20 13.46 -7.99 -8.59
CA LEU A 20 13.93 -7.35 -7.37
C LEU A 20 12.81 -6.60 -6.65
N VAL A 21 11.87 -5.96 -7.35
CA VAL A 21 10.64 -5.41 -6.73
C VAL A 21 9.87 -6.50 -6.00
N PHE A 22 9.69 -7.67 -6.65
CA PHE A 22 9.06 -8.83 -6.02
C PHE A 22 9.79 -9.23 -4.74
N ILE A 23 11.12 -9.37 -4.80
CA ILE A 23 11.93 -9.78 -3.63
C ILE A 23 11.88 -8.74 -2.51
N LEU A 24 11.99 -7.45 -2.82
CA LEU A 24 12.00 -6.37 -1.82
C LEU A 24 10.69 -6.26 -1.03
N LEU A 25 9.58 -6.62 -1.69
CA LEU A 25 8.24 -6.58 -1.12
C LEU A 25 7.70 -7.97 -0.75
N SER A 26 8.53 -9.01 -0.91
CA SER A 26 8.33 -10.33 -0.30
C SER A 26 8.74 -10.24 1.18
N ARG A 27 7.76 -10.07 2.06
CA ARG A 27 7.95 -9.96 3.51
C ARG A 27 7.05 -10.93 4.24
N THR A 28 7.36 -11.20 5.50
CA THR A 28 6.42 -11.84 6.42
C THR A 28 5.12 -11.04 6.40
N PRO A 29 3.97 -11.65 6.05
CA PRO A 29 2.70 -10.93 6.00
C PRO A 29 2.24 -10.63 7.42
N ALA A 30 2.57 -9.44 7.90
CA ALA A 30 2.24 -8.97 9.22
C ALA A 30 1.84 -7.50 9.15
N ASP A 31 0.66 -7.24 9.69
CA ASP A 31 0.02 -5.94 9.79
C ASP A 31 -1.11 -6.06 10.82
N ALA A 32 -1.34 -5.03 11.64
CA ALA A 32 -2.39 -5.03 12.65
C ALA A 32 -3.79 -5.25 12.04
N ASP A 33 -4.02 -4.72 10.84
CA ASP A 33 -5.34 -4.70 10.20
C ASP A 33 -5.62 -5.91 9.32
N MET A 34 -4.58 -6.63 8.90
CA MET A 34 -4.72 -7.79 8.01
C MET A 34 -5.76 -8.79 8.51
N TRP A 35 -5.79 -9.02 9.82
CA TRP A 35 -6.58 -10.10 10.40
C TRP A 35 -8.07 -9.83 10.44
N TRP A 36 -8.49 -8.59 10.72
CA TRP A 36 -9.92 -8.26 10.66
C TRP A 36 -10.40 -8.23 9.20
N HIS A 37 -9.58 -7.81 8.24
CA HIS A 37 -9.90 -7.97 6.81
C HIS A 37 -10.13 -9.44 6.42
N LEU A 38 -9.26 -10.34 6.89
CA LEU A 38 -9.42 -11.78 6.68
C LEU A 38 -10.69 -12.32 7.31
N ARG A 39 -11.01 -11.91 8.54
CA ARG A 39 -12.24 -12.32 9.22
C ARG A 39 -13.48 -11.81 8.50
N SER A 40 -13.52 -10.53 8.14
CA SER A 40 -14.62 -9.93 7.38
C SER A 40 -14.84 -10.67 6.06
N GLY A 41 -13.76 -10.95 5.32
CA GLY A 41 -13.82 -11.70 4.07
C GLY A 41 -14.34 -13.13 4.25
N GLU A 42 -13.93 -13.81 5.31
CA GLU A 42 -14.42 -15.15 5.64
C GLU A 42 -15.91 -15.14 5.97
N GLU A 43 -16.35 -14.19 6.78
CA GLU A 43 -17.74 -14.11 7.22
C GLU A 43 -18.67 -13.79 6.05
N MET A 44 -18.31 -12.81 5.21
CA MET A 44 -19.08 -12.48 4.01
C MET A 44 -19.19 -13.67 3.05
N VAL A 45 -18.14 -14.47 2.89
CA VAL A 45 -18.17 -15.69 2.07
C VAL A 45 -19.04 -16.78 2.69
N THR A 46 -19.04 -16.87 4.02
CA THR A 46 -19.76 -17.92 4.76
C THR A 46 -21.26 -17.63 4.83
N GLN A 47 -21.63 -16.39 5.14
CA GLN A 47 -23.02 -15.94 5.24
C GLN A 47 -23.65 -15.67 3.85
N GLY A 48 -22.84 -15.28 2.87
CA GLY A 48 -23.32 -14.87 1.55
C GLY A 48 -23.88 -13.44 1.52
N GLU A 49 -23.60 -12.64 2.55
CA GLU A 49 -24.07 -11.27 2.71
C GLU A 49 -22.88 -10.31 2.91
N ILE A 50 -23.06 -9.05 2.52
CA ILE A 50 -22.03 -8.02 2.71
C ILE A 50 -22.16 -7.49 4.14
N LEU A 51 -21.05 -7.52 4.89
CA LEU A 51 -21.02 -6.97 6.24
C LEU A 51 -21.09 -5.44 6.19
N LEU A 52 -22.22 -4.90 6.67
CA LEU A 52 -22.50 -3.47 6.82
C LEU A 52 -22.75 -3.06 8.27
N GLU A 53 -22.58 -4.00 9.20
CA GLU A 53 -22.72 -3.80 10.65
C GLU A 53 -21.54 -4.47 11.36
N ASP A 54 -21.17 -3.97 12.54
CA ASP A 54 -20.17 -4.63 13.36
C ASP A 54 -20.73 -5.84 14.12
N ILE A 55 -20.01 -6.96 14.02
CA ILE A 55 -20.34 -8.21 14.72
C ILE A 55 -19.16 -8.72 15.56
N PHE A 56 -18.04 -8.00 15.57
CA PHE A 56 -16.78 -8.49 16.17
C PHE A 56 -16.50 -7.89 17.53
N SER A 57 -17.00 -6.68 17.81
CA SER A 57 -16.80 -6.01 19.09
C SER A 57 -18.08 -5.92 19.89
N TYR A 58 -17.97 -5.99 21.21
CA TYR A 58 -19.13 -5.80 22.08
C TYR A 58 -19.43 -4.31 22.32
N THR A 59 -18.44 -3.43 22.14
CA THR A 59 -18.58 -1.98 22.33
C THR A 59 -19.30 -1.28 21.18
N ARG A 60 -19.30 -1.88 19.98
CA ARG A 60 -19.99 -1.38 18.78
C ARG A 60 -20.87 -2.44 18.11
N TYR A 61 -21.24 -3.50 18.83
CA TYR A 61 -22.07 -4.58 18.26
C TYR A 61 -23.37 -4.03 17.64
N GLY A 62 -23.63 -4.40 16.38
CA GLY A 62 -24.79 -3.95 15.61
C GLY A 62 -24.73 -2.49 15.13
N ALA A 63 -23.63 -1.77 15.34
CA ALA A 63 -23.46 -0.44 14.79
C ALA A 63 -23.19 -0.50 13.27
N ASP A 64 -23.71 0.48 12.53
CA ASP A 64 -23.46 0.64 11.10
C ASP A 64 -21.95 0.74 10.81
N TRP A 65 -21.49 -0.06 9.85
CA TRP A 65 -20.12 -0.06 9.38
C TRP A 65 -20.04 0.24 7.89
N VAL A 66 -19.42 1.37 7.55
CA VAL A 66 -19.19 1.78 6.15
C VAL A 66 -18.06 0.95 5.53
N ASN A 67 -18.39 -0.28 5.13
CA ASN A 67 -17.40 -1.23 4.62
C ASN A 67 -16.93 -0.87 3.20
N ALA A 68 -15.89 -0.03 3.12
CA ALA A 68 -15.22 0.37 1.88
C ALA A 68 -14.32 -0.71 1.28
N PHE A 69 -14.28 -1.91 1.88
CA PHE A 69 -13.30 -2.97 1.58
C PHE A 69 -13.95 -4.30 1.22
N TRP A 70 -15.29 -4.39 1.17
CA TRP A 70 -15.99 -5.67 1.12
C TRP A 70 -15.48 -6.64 0.03
N LEU A 71 -15.21 -6.15 -1.19
CA LEU A 71 -14.74 -7.00 -2.27
C LEU A 71 -13.27 -7.38 -2.09
N SER A 72 -12.45 -6.47 -1.59
CA SER A 72 -11.03 -6.77 -1.36
C SER A 72 -10.84 -7.73 -0.18
N ASP A 73 -11.63 -7.61 0.87
CA ASP A 73 -11.67 -8.55 2.01
C ASP A 73 -11.96 -9.97 1.52
N ILE A 74 -12.98 -10.15 0.68
CA ILE A 74 -13.30 -11.44 0.06
C ILE A 74 -12.12 -11.96 -0.75
N LEU A 75 -11.52 -11.13 -1.63
CA LEU A 75 -10.41 -11.55 -2.47
C LEU A 75 -9.16 -11.93 -1.67
N ILE A 76 -8.82 -11.14 -0.64
CA ILE A 76 -7.67 -11.37 0.23
C ILE A 76 -7.90 -12.65 1.06
N TYR A 77 -9.11 -12.85 1.60
CA TYR A 77 -9.48 -14.09 2.27
C TYR A 77 -9.36 -15.30 1.35
N LEU A 78 -9.83 -15.24 0.10
CA LEU A 78 -9.72 -16.35 -0.84
C LEU A 78 -8.27 -16.69 -1.17
N VAL A 79 -7.41 -15.68 -1.32
CA VAL A 79 -5.96 -15.87 -1.46
C VAL A 79 -5.38 -16.59 -0.23
N PHE A 80 -5.76 -16.15 0.97
CA PHE A 80 -5.32 -16.79 2.22
C PHE A 80 -5.86 -18.23 2.36
N LYS A 81 -7.12 -18.48 1.97
CA LYS A 81 -7.74 -19.81 2.01
C LYS A 81 -6.96 -20.83 1.19
N VAL A 82 -6.48 -20.44 0.01
CA VAL A 82 -5.73 -21.31 -0.91
C VAL A 82 -4.24 -21.42 -0.54
N GLY A 83 -3.58 -20.29 -0.27
CA GLY A 83 -2.12 -20.25 -0.12
C GLY A 83 -1.60 -19.93 1.27
N LYS A 84 -2.47 -19.66 2.25
CA LYS A 84 -2.12 -19.22 3.62
C LYS A 84 -1.16 -18.02 3.57
N TYR A 85 -0.19 -17.96 4.48
CA TYR A 85 0.81 -16.89 4.54
C TYR A 85 1.63 -16.77 3.24
N PHE A 86 1.96 -17.90 2.60
CA PHE A 86 2.67 -17.88 1.32
C PHE A 86 1.83 -17.20 0.24
N GLY A 87 0.56 -17.56 0.12
CA GLY A 87 -0.38 -16.98 -0.83
C GLY A 87 -0.54 -15.48 -0.63
N LEU A 88 -0.70 -15.01 0.61
CA LEU A 88 -0.80 -13.60 0.93
C LEU A 88 0.47 -12.83 0.54
N ALA A 89 1.65 -13.26 1.01
CA ALA A 89 2.88 -12.56 0.71
C ALA A 89 3.24 -12.62 -0.79
N PHE A 90 2.91 -13.72 -1.47
CA PHE A 90 3.01 -13.83 -2.92
C PHE A 90 2.09 -12.81 -3.62
N PHE A 91 0.84 -12.70 -3.18
CA PHE A 91 -0.13 -11.74 -3.71
C PHE A 91 0.34 -10.29 -3.49
N VAL A 92 0.81 -9.93 -2.29
CA VAL A 92 1.36 -8.59 -1.98
C VAL A 92 2.51 -8.24 -2.93
N SER A 93 3.44 -9.18 -3.13
CA SER A 93 4.59 -9.01 -4.02
C SER A 93 4.16 -8.93 -5.48
N LEU A 94 3.16 -9.71 -5.89
CA LEU A 94 2.60 -9.67 -7.24
C LEU A 94 1.89 -8.35 -7.53
N MET A 95 1.15 -7.80 -6.56
CA MET A 95 0.51 -6.49 -6.67
C MET A 95 1.55 -5.38 -6.86
N ALA A 96 2.71 -5.50 -6.21
CA ALA A 96 3.83 -4.57 -6.42
C ALA A 96 4.40 -4.66 -7.84
N VAL A 97 4.69 -5.88 -8.30
CA VAL A 97 5.17 -6.12 -9.67
C VAL A 97 4.16 -5.61 -10.70
N GLY A 98 2.87 -5.82 -10.47
CA GLY A 98 1.79 -5.29 -11.32
C GLY A 98 1.82 -3.76 -11.35
N THR A 99 1.86 -3.12 -10.18
CA THR A 99 1.85 -1.66 -10.04
C THR A 99 3.06 -1.01 -10.69
N PHE A 100 4.27 -1.39 -10.28
CA PHE A 100 5.51 -0.83 -10.80
C PHE A 100 5.80 -1.31 -12.23
N GLY A 101 5.34 -2.51 -12.62
CA GLY A 101 5.39 -2.99 -13.99
C GLY A 101 4.55 -2.12 -14.94
N ILE A 102 3.36 -1.69 -14.52
CA ILE A 102 2.51 -0.78 -15.29
C ILE A 102 3.11 0.63 -15.32
N ALA A 103 3.55 1.16 -14.16
CA ALA A 103 4.25 2.45 -14.10
C ALA A 103 5.50 2.46 -15.00
N SER A 104 6.24 1.34 -15.07
CA SER A 104 7.43 1.21 -15.92
C SER A 104 7.17 1.37 -17.42
N LYS A 105 5.93 1.12 -17.90
CA LYS A 105 5.55 1.28 -19.31
C LYS A 105 5.53 2.73 -19.76
N GLN A 106 5.40 3.66 -18.81
CA GLN A 106 5.44 5.11 -19.05
C GLN A 106 6.87 5.64 -19.11
N MET A 107 7.81 4.95 -18.46
CA MET A 107 9.17 5.42 -18.27
C MET A 107 9.93 5.50 -19.60
N ARG A 108 10.79 6.51 -19.71
CA ARG A 108 11.67 6.73 -20.88
C ARG A 108 13.13 6.75 -20.43
N GLY A 109 14.03 6.77 -21.40
CA GLY A 109 15.48 6.73 -21.15
C GLY A 109 16.05 5.32 -21.02
N PRO A 110 17.33 5.21 -20.65
CA PRO A 110 18.06 3.95 -20.64
C PRO A 110 17.51 2.94 -19.63
N ALA A 111 17.62 1.65 -19.97
CA ALA A 111 17.07 0.58 -19.14
C ALA A 111 17.64 0.57 -17.72
N PHE A 112 18.93 0.90 -17.56
CA PHE A 112 19.58 0.96 -16.25
C PHE A 112 19.02 2.08 -15.36
N LEU A 113 18.89 3.31 -15.88
CA LEU A 113 18.24 4.42 -15.15
C LEU A 113 16.82 4.03 -14.72
N ARG A 114 16.06 3.42 -15.63
CA ARG A 114 14.71 2.96 -15.34
C ARG A 114 14.69 1.89 -14.24
N ALA A 115 15.60 0.92 -14.28
CA ALA A 115 15.74 -0.08 -13.23
C ALA A 115 16.07 0.56 -11.87
N VAL A 116 17.04 1.46 -11.80
CA VAL A 116 17.43 2.15 -10.56
C VAL A 116 16.24 2.93 -9.98
N LEU A 117 15.51 3.69 -10.81
CA LEU A 117 14.34 4.44 -10.36
C LEU A 117 13.19 3.53 -9.94
N LEU A 118 13.00 2.37 -10.58
CA LEU A 118 12.02 1.37 -10.14
C LEU A 118 12.34 0.87 -8.73
N ILE A 119 13.60 0.49 -8.48
CA ILE A 119 14.03 0.05 -7.16
C ILE A 119 13.86 1.16 -6.13
N LEU A 120 14.26 2.39 -6.46
CA LEU A 120 14.09 3.53 -5.56
C LEU A 120 12.61 3.78 -5.21
N ALA A 121 11.72 3.78 -6.20
CA ALA A 121 10.29 3.96 -5.97
C ALA A 121 9.68 2.81 -5.15
N THR A 122 10.17 1.58 -5.34
CA THR A 122 9.81 0.43 -4.49
C THR A 122 10.26 0.63 -3.05
N LEU A 123 11.50 1.09 -2.82
CA LEU A 123 12.00 1.38 -1.47
C LEU A 123 11.19 2.48 -0.79
N VAL A 124 10.76 3.51 -1.54
CA VAL A 124 9.88 4.56 -1.03
C VAL A 124 8.52 4.01 -0.61
N ALA A 125 7.91 3.15 -1.42
CA ALA A 125 6.60 2.59 -1.11
C ALA A 125 6.65 1.51 0.00
N ALA A 126 7.82 0.94 0.27
CA ALA A 126 7.98 -0.25 1.10
C ALA A 126 7.48 -0.14 2.56
N PRO A 127 7.57 1.01 3.26
CA PRO A 127 7.05 1.14 4.62
C PRO A 127 5.53 0.97 4.74
N ILE A 128 4.79 1.29 3.68
CA ILE A 128 3.31 1.21 3.66
C ILE A 128 2.77 0.08 2.78
N TRP A 129 3.66 -0.76 2.24
CA TRP A 129 3.27 -1.86 1.36
C TRP A 129 2.99 -3.13 2.16
N SER A 130 1.78 -3.23 2.70
CA SER A 130 1.34 -4.31 3.59
C SER A 130 0.13 -5.08 2.99
N PRO A 131 -0.25 -6.27 3.51
CA PRO A 131 -1.38 -7.08 3.03
C PRO A 131 -2.75 -6.46 3.34
N ARG A 132 -2.99 -5.24 2.85
CA ARG A 132 -4.21 -4.47 3.01
C ARG A 132 -4.89 -4.19 1.66
N PRO A 133 -6.20 -3.89 1.65
CA PRO A 133 -6.95 -3.47 0.46
C PRO A 133 -6.33 -2.34 -0.38
N GLN A 134 -5.53 -1.46 0.22
CA GLN A 134 -4.88 -0.33 -0.47
C GLN A 134 -3.99 -0.76 -1.65
N LEU A 135 -3.49 -2.00 -1.67
CA LEU A 135 -2.74 -2.57 -2.79
C LEU A 135 -3.50 -2.49 -4.12
N PHE A 136 -4.83 -2.72 -4.09
CA PHE A 136 -5.68 -2.57 -5.26
C PHE A 136 -5.69 -1.13 -5.77
N SER A 137 -5.73 -0.16 -4.86
CA SER A 137 -5.71 1.26 -5.22
C SER A 137 -4.38 1.70 -5.82
N PHE A 138 -3.26 1.19 -5.32
CA PHE A 138 -1.95 1.47 -5.91
C PHE A 138 -1.87 0.95 -7.36
N LEU A 139 -2.35 -0.27 -7.59
CA LEU A 139 -2.42 -0.86 -8.93
C LEU A 139 -3.34 -0.06 -9.85
N PHE A 140 -4.53 0.30 -9.38
CA PHE A 140 -5.51 1.05 -10.16
C PHE A 140 -5.04 2.47 -10.46
N LEU A 141 -4.34 3.12 -9.53
CA LEU A 141 -3.72 4.43 -9.75
C LEU A 141 -2.65 4.35 -10.86
N ALA A 142 -1.79 3.33 -10.84
CA ALA A 142 -0.80 3.11 -11.90
C ALA A 142 -1.47 2.82 -13.26
N ILE A 143 -2.56 2.04 -13.28
CA ILE A 143 -3.36 1.76 -14.48
C ILE A 143 -3.97 3.06 -15.03
N LEU A 144 -4.59 3.85 -14.17
CA LEU A 144 -5.28 5.10 -14.54
C LEU A 144 -4.29 6.12 -15.10
N ASP A 145 -3.16 6.33 -14.42
CA ASP A 145 -2.11 7.25 -14.89
C ASP A 145 -1.51 6.77 -16.22
N TYR A 146 -1.21 5.47 -16.34
CA TYR A 146 -0.76 4.88 -17.61
C TYR A 146 -1.79 5.09 -18.72
N TRP A 147 -3.07 4.86 -18.45
CA TRP A 147 -4.13 5.08 -19.43
C TRP A 147 -4.13 6.53 -19.92
N PHE A 148 -4.06 7.51 -19.01
CA PHE A 148 -4.00 8.93 -19.37
C PHE A 148 -2.75 9.32 -20.16
N SER A 149 -1.60 8.73 -19.85
CA SER A 149 -0.36 8.92 -20.62
C SER A 149 -0.47 8.49 -22.10
N THR A 150 -1.45 7.62 -22.42
CA THR A 150 -1.67 7.10 -23.77
C THR A 150 -2.81 7.79 -24.53
N LEU A 151 -3.56 8.69 -23.90
CA LEU A 151 -4.74 9.33 -24.52
C LEU A 151 -4.42 10.06 -25.82
N LYS A 152 -3.30 10.79 -25.87
CA LYS A 152 -2.86 11.53 -27.07
C LYS A 152 -2.42 10.61 -28.23
N LYS A 153 -2.16 9.33 -27.95
CA LYS A 153 -1.61 8.36 -28.92
C LYS A 153 -2.65 7.40 -29.48
N ARG A 154 -3.87 7.36 -28.92
CA ARG A 154 -4.91 6.40 -29.31
C ARG A 154 -5.99 7.10 -30.14
N GLU A 155 -6.38 6.48 -31.25
CA GLU A 155 -7.52 6.95 -32.07
C GLU A 155 -8.85 6.90 -31.31
N LYS A 156 -9.04 5.92 -30.41
CA LYS A 156 -10.22 5.78 -29.55
C LYS A 156 -9.78 5.80 -28.08
N SER A 157 -10.15 6.85 -27.35
CA SER A 157 -9.77 7.07 -25.95
C SER A 157 -10.47 6.15 -24.95
N ARG A 158 -11.60 5.54 -25.34
CA ARG A 158 -12.43 4.61 -24.55
C ARG A 158 -12.80 5.14 -23.15
N LEU A 159 -12.92 6.46 -22.99
CA LEU A 159 -13.14 7.11 -21.69
C LEU A 159 -14.41 6.64 -20.95
N TRP A 160 -15.38 6.07 -21.65
CA TRP A 160 -16.55 5.44 -21.02
C TRP A 160 -16.18 4.30 -20.06
N LEU A 161 -15.03 3.65 -20.24
CA LEU A 161 -14.51 2.63 -19.32
C LEU A 161 -14.16 3.20 -17.94
N LEU A 162 -14.07 4.54 -17.79
CA LEU A 162 -13.83 5.15 -16.48
C LEU A 162 -14.98 4.82 -15.51
N ILE A 163 -16.22 4.72 -16.01
CA ILE A 163 -17.38 4.38 -15.18
C ILE A 163 -17.21 3.00 -14.52
N PRO A 164 -17.15 1.87 -15.26
CA PRO A 164 -16.98 0.55 -14.64
C PRO A 164 -15.65 0.42 -13.89
N PHE A 165 -14.62 1.18 -14.28
CA PHE A 165 -13.35 1.20 -13.55
C PHE A 165 -13.49 1.80 -12.14
N PHE A 166 -14.19 2.93 -11.99
CA PHE A 166 -14.44 3.54 -10.68
C PHE A 166 -15.51 2.81 -9.87
N VAL A 167 -16.49 2.16 -10.50
CA VAL A 167 -17.38 1.21 -9.80
C VAL A 167 -16.55 0.12 -9.14
N LEU A 168 -15.69 -0.55 -9.91
CA LEU A 168 -14.84 -1.61 -9.37
C LEU A 168 -13.90 -1.10 -8.28
N TRP A 169 -13.30 0.08 -8.47
CA TRP A 169 -12.40 0.67 -7.47
C TRP A 169 -13.14 0.98 -6.16
N ALA A 170 -14.31 1.62 -6.23
CA ALA A 170 -15.11 1.98 -5.05
C ALA A 170 -15.57 0.76 -4.24
N ASN A 171 -15.66 -0.41 -4.85
CA ASN A 171 -15.98 -1.66 -4.16
C ASN A 171 -14.74 -2.39 -3.61
N LEU A 172 -13.54 -2.05 -4.09
CA LEU A 172 -12.28 -2.63 -3.63
C LEU A 172 -11.65 -1.85 -2.47
N HIS A 173 -11.61 -0.52 -2.54
CA HIS A 173 -10.94 0.31 -1.54
C HIS A 173 -11.30 1.80 -1.66
N GLY A 174 -11.35 2.52 -0.54
CA GLY A 174 -11.58 3.97 -0.45
C GLY A 174 -10.53 4.85 -1.19
N GLY A 175 -9.42 4.26 -1.62
CA GLY A 175 -8.36 4.93 -2.40
C GLY A 175 -8.79 5.37 -3.81
N TYR A 176 -10.06 5.18 -4.21
CA TYR A 176 -10.63 5.80 -5.41
C TYR A 176 -10.50 7.34 -5.38
N VAL A 177 -10.40 7.93 -4.17
CA VAL A 177 -10.10 9.36 -3.97
C VAL A 177 -8.81 9.77 -4.68
N TRP A 178 -7.74 8.95 -4.62
CA TRP A 178 -6.51 9.24 -5.37
C TRP A 178 -6.74 9.25 -6.88
N GLY A 179 -7.63 8.39 -7.38
CA GLY A 179 -8.04 8.38 -8.78
C GLY A 179 -8.76 9.67 -9.20
N ILE A 180 -9.68 10.19 -8.36
CA ILE A 180 -10.36 11.47 -8.59
C ILE A 180 -9.35 12.62 -8.57
N LEU A 181 -8.45 12.65 -7.59
CA LEU A 181 -7.42 13.69 -7.51
C LEU A 181 -6.50 13.68 -8.74
N LEU A 182 -6.14 12.49 -9.23
CA LEU A 182 -5.39 12.33 -10.48
C LEU A 182 -6.18 12.85 -11.70
N LEU A 183 -7.48 12.58 -11.77
CA LEU A 183 -8.38 13.10 -12.81
C LEU A 183 -8.42 14.63 -12.80
N ILE A 184 -8.63 15.24 -11.62
CA ILE A 184 -8.66 16.69 -11.43
C ILE A 184 -7.33 17.32 -11.82
N ALA A 185 -6.20 16.79 -11.33
CA ALA A 185 -4.87 17.28 -11.67
C ALA A 185 -4.59 17.17 -13.18
N THR A 186 -5.05 16.09 -13.82
CA THR A 186 -4.92 15.89 -15.27
C THR A 186 -5.73 16.92 -16.05
N LEU A 187 -7.00 17.11 -15.69
CA LEU A 187 -7.90 18.07 -16.33
C LEU A 187 -7.41 19.51 -16.18
N ALA A 188 -7.06 19.91 -14.95
CA ALA A 188 -6.53 21.23 -14.65
C ALA A 188 -5.24 21.48 -15.45
N GLY A 189 -4.33 20.51 -15.48
CA GLY A 189 -3.07 20.66 -16.19
C GLY A 189 -3.23 20.73 -17.71
N GLU A 190 -4.15 19.96 -18.29
CA GLU A 190 -4.45 20.04 -19.73
C GLU A 190 -5.17 21.36 -20.09
N LEU A 191 -6.04 21.88 -19.22
CA LEU A 191 -6.64 23.19 -19.38
C LEU A 191 -5.58 24.31 -19.36
N THR A 192 -4.66 24.27 -18.39
CA THR A 192 -3.56 25.23 -18.31
C THR A 192 -2.61 25.12 -19.51
N ASN A 193 -2.29 23.91 -19.97
CA ASN A 193 -1.52 23.70 -21.20
C ASN A 193 -2.21 24.37 -22.41
N ARG A 194 -3.54 24.24 -22.51
CA ARG A 194 -4.34 24.84 -23.58
C ARG A 194 -4.29 26.36 -23.58
N TRP A 195 -4.35 26.98 -22.40
CA TRP A 195 -4.30 28.44 -22.28
C TRP A 195 -2.89 29.00 -22.46
N VAL A 196 -1.88 28.36 -21.87
CA VAL A 196 -0.51 28.92 -21.78
C VAL A 196 0.38 28.49 -22.95
N ARG A 197 0.41 27.18 -23.27
CA ARG A 197 1.41 26.63 -24.21
C ARG A 197 0.91 26.51 -25.63
N LYS A 198 -0.42 26.44 -25.85
CA LYS A 198 -1.13 26.35 -27.15
C LYS A 198 -0.69 25.22 -28.10
N LYS A 199 0.37 24.47 -27.79
CA LYS A 199 0.91 23.32 -28.51
C LYS A 199 0.80 22.07 -27.63
N ASP A 200 0.58 20.92 -28.27
CA ASP A 200 0.57 19.59 -27.63
C ASP A 200 -0.55 19.37 -26.58
N THR A 201 -1.73 19.94 -26.85
CA THR A 201 -2.92 19.87 -25.99
C THR A 201 -3.89 18.78 -26.44
N LEU A 202 -4.72 18.27 -25.54
CA LEU A 202 -5.80 17.34 -25.94
C LEU A 202 -6.75 17.98 -26.98
N PRO A 203 -7.23 17.21 -27.98
CA PRO A 203 -8.29 17.65 -28.89
C PRO A 203 -9.54 18.10 -28.13
N PRO A 204 -10.30 19.11 -28.60
CA PRO A 204 -11.49 19.63 -27.91
C PRO A 204 -12.53 18.56 -27.59
N GLU A 205 -12.81 17.64 -28.52
CA GLU A 205 -13.73 16.52 -28.30
C GLU A 205 -13.26 15.58 -27.19
N LEU A 206 -11.96 15.31 -27.15
CA LEU A 206 -11.39 14.45 -26.12
C LEU A 206 -11.44 15.11 -24.74
N TYR A 207 -11.19 16.42 -24.68
CA TYR A 207 -11.32 17.20 -23.45
C TYR A 207 -12.77 17.23 -22.95
N LYS A 208 -13.74 17.48 -23.84
CA LYS A 208 -15.18 17.43 -23.52
C LYS A 208 -15.58 16.06 -23.00
N ASN A 209 -15.17 14.99 -23.69
CA ASN A 209 -15.45 13.63 -23.26
C ASN A 209 -14.81 13.31 -21.91
N LEU A 210 -13.57 13.77 -21.67
CA LEU A 210 -12.91 13.57 -20.38
C LEU A 210 -13.68 14.27 -19.25
N LEU A 211 -14.16 15.50 -19.45
CA LEU A 211 -15.02 16.18 -18.47
C LEU A 211 -16.32 15.42 -18.21
N ILE A 212 -17.01 14.99 -19.27
CA ILE A 212 -18.28 14.26 -19.18
C ILE A 212 -18.09 12.95 -18.40
N PHE A 213 -17.11 12.14 -18.77
CA PHE A 213 -16.87 10.86 -18.10
C PHE A 213 -16.30 11.04 -16.70
N THR A 214 -15.54 12.11 -16.43
CA THR A 214 -15.13 12.47 -15.06
C THR A 214 -16.35 12.79 -14.20
N PHE A 215 -17.30 13.59 -14.71
CA PHE A 215 -18.55 13.86 -14.00
C PHE A 215 -19.31 12.57 -13.67
N PHE A 216 -19.48 11.67 -14.65
CA PHE A 216 -20.16 10.39 -14.42
C PHE A 216 -19.39 9.44 -13.47
N THR A 217 -18.05 9.52 -13.40
CA THR A 217 -17.28 8.72 -12.43
C THR A 217 -17.57 9.09 -10.98
N LEU A 218 -17.98 10.33 -10.70
CA LEU A 218 -18.41 10.73 -9.37
C LEU A 218 -19.68 9.99 -8.94
N PHE A 219 -20.60 9.73 -9.88
CA PHE A 219 -21.81 8.95 -9.61
C PHE A 219 -21.53 7.44 -9.63
N ALA A 220 -20.52 6.99 -10.37
CA ALA A 220 -20.13 5.58 -10.43
C ALA A 220 -19.77 5.03 -9.03
N ILE A 221 -19.23 5.87 -8.15
CA ILE A 221 -18.86 5.51 -6.77
C ILE A 221 -20.09 5.14 -5.92
N LEU A 222 -21.27 5.67 -6.27
CA LEU A 222 -22.53 5.34 -5.59
C LEU A 222 -22.99 3.91 -5.87
N LEU A 223 -22.42 3.23 -6.88
CA LEU A 223 -22.64 1.81 -7.14
C LEU A 223 -21.77 0.96 -6.20
N ASN A 224 -21.94 1.18 -4.90
CA ASN A 224 -21.36 0.47 -3.78
C ASN A 224 -22.49 0.23 -2.75
N PRO A 225 -22.47 -0.87 -1.97
CA PRO A 225 -23.48 -1.15 -0.94
C PRO A 225 -23.76 0.00 0.03
N ASN A 226 -22.74 0.80 0.35
CA ASN A 226 -22.83 1.95 1.28
C ASN A 226 -23.36 3.24 0.63
N GLY A 227 -23.56 3.26 -0.70
CA GLY A 227 -24.12 4.39 -1.43
C GLY A 227 -23.43 5.74 -1.15
N LEU A 228 -24.18 6.67 -0.53
CA LEU A 228 -23.71 8.02 -0.20
C LEU A 228 -22.74 8.07 0.98
N GLU A 229 -22.81 7.12 1.92
CA GLU A 229 -21.96 7.13 3.11
C GLU A 229 -20.48 6.94 2.75
N LEU A 230 -20.21 6.23 1.64
CA LEU A 230 -18.86 6.07 1.12
C LEU A 230 -18.20 7.44 0.78
N TRP A 231 -18.98 8.44 0.33
CA TRP A 231 -18.47 9.79 0.10
C TRP A 231 -18.18 10.56 1.38
N ARG A 232 -18.86 10.23 2.48
CA ARG A 232 -18.64 10.86 3.79
C ARG A 232 -17.45 10.27 4.53
N LEU A 233 -17.14 9.00 4.27
CA LEU A 233 -16.07 8.26 4.94
C LEU A 233 -14.73 9.01 5.02
N PRO A 234 -14.18 9.62 3.95
CA PRO A 234 -12.92 10.35 4.04
C PRO A 234 -12.96 11.54 5.02
N PHE A 235 -14.12 12.16 5.22
CA PHE A 235 -14.27 13.30 6.13
C PHE A 235 -14.36 12.84 7.58
N HIS A 236 -15.13 11.78 7.87
CA HIS A 236 -15.18 11.18 9.21
C HIS A 236 -13.83 10.62 9.63
N THR A 237 -13.10 10.03 8.70
CA THR A 237 -11.78 9.47 9.02
C THR A 237 -10.78 10.55 9.40
N LEU A 238 -10.86 11.76 8.82
CA LEU A 238 -9.95 12.86 9.15
C LEU A 238 -10.01 13.26 10.63
N ASP A 239 -11.20 13.27 11.22
CA ASP A 239 -11.39 13.66 12.63
C ASP A 239 -10.71 12.66 13.59
N VAL A 240 -10.81 11.37 13.27
CA VAL A 240 -10.29 10.27 14.10
C VAL A 240 -8.79 10.00 13.84
N SER A 241 -8.34 10.35 12.63
CA SER A 241 -7.05 9.93 12.08
C SER A 241 -5.80 10.50 12.74
N LEU A 242 -5.88 11.67 13.37
CA LEU A 242 -4.71 12.37 13.91
C LEU A 242 -4.00 11.58 15.02
N SER A 243 -4.66 10.59 15.60
CA SER A 243 -4.08 9.72 16.63
C SER A 243 -3.27 8.54 16.07
N ILE A 244 -3.32 8.29 14.77
CA ILE A 244 -2.74 7.10 14.13
C ILE A 244 -1.51 7.50 13.32
N GLN A 245 -0.40 6.78 13.49
CA GLN A 245 0.90 7.13 12.92
C GLN A 245 0.89 7.30 11.39
N GLU A 246 0.15 6.47 10.66
CA GLU A 246 0.09 6.54 9.18
C GLU A 246 -0.56 7.82 8.63
N TRP A 247 -1.32 8.55 9.45
CA TRP A 247 -1.92 9.83 9.09
C TRP A 247 -1.04 11.04 9.40
N GLN A 248 0.02 10.84 10.19
CA GLN A 248 1.00 11.88 10.50
C GLN A 248 1.95 12.14 9.31
N SER A 249 2.62 13.29 9.34
CA SER A 249 3.70 13.60 8.40
C SER A 249 4.82 12.55 8.50
N PRO A 250 5.55 12.28 7.40
CA PRO A 250 6.73 11.42 7.44
C PRO A 250 7.83 12.02 8.32
N ASP A 251 8.37 11.21 9.23
CA ASP A 251 9.50 11.58 10.08
C ASP A 251 10.82 11.21 9.41
N PHE A 252 11.49 12.20 8.83
CA PHE A 252 12.75 12.01 8.12
C PHE A 252 13.96 11.72 9.00
N HIS A 253 13.83 11.71 10.34
CA HIS A 253 14.86 11.16 11.21
C HIS A 253 14.90 9.63 11.15
N GLN A 254 13.81 8.99 10.71
CA GLN A 254 13.79 7.55 10.48
C GLN A 254 14.35 7.22 9.10
N VAL A 255 15.40 6.38 9.10
CA VAL A 255 16.13 5.97 7.89
C VAL A 255 15.22 5.31 6.86
N SER A 256 14.11 4.68 7.28
CA SER A 256 13.08 4.09 6.42
C SER A 256 12.47 5.08 5.43
N PHE A 257 12.42 6.39 5.74
CA PHE A 257 11.88 7.42 4.86
C PHE A 257 12.94 8.15 4.00
N HIS A 258 14.23 7.87 4.19
CA HIS A 258 15.31 8.49 3.40
C HIS A 258 15.21 8.23 1.88
N PRO A 259 14.79 7.05 1.39
CA PRO A 259 14.58 6.85 -0.05
C PRO A 259 13.64 7.91 -0.66
N MET A 260 12.67 8.40 0.12
CA MET A 260 11.74 9.42 -0.33
C MET A 260 12.44 10.78 -0.49
N LEU A 261 13.31 11.14 0.45
CA LEU A 261 14.18 12.34 0.32
C LEU A 261 15.02 12.28 -0.94
N TRP A 262 15.61 11.11 -1.25
CA TRP A 262 16.39 10.94 -2.47
C TRP A 262 15.53 11.14 -3.73
N MET A 263 14.29 10.64 -3.77
CA MET A 263 13.36 10.94 -4.86
C MET A 263 13.04 12.44 -4.98
N PHE A 264 12.89 13.16 -3.87
CA PHE A 264 12.69 14.60 -3.88
C PHE A 264 13.93 15.36 -4.38
N PHE A 265 15.13 14.99 -3.94
CA PHE A 265 16.36 15.60 -4.45
C PHE A 265 16.55 15.35 -5.95
N LEU A 266 16.23 14.15 -6.42
CA LEU A 266 16.21 13.83 -7.84
C LEU A 266 15.16 14.63 -8.60
N LEU A 267 13.99 14.89 -8.02
CA LEU A 267 12.98 15.78 -8.59
C LEU A 267 13.53 17.20 -8.73
N ILE A 268 14.11 17.78 -7.66
CA ILE A 268 14.72 19.12 -7.69
C ILE A 268 15.83 19.19 -8.74
N LEU A 269 16.71 18.18 -8.78
CA LEU A 269 17.78 18.09 -9.80
C LEU A 269 17.21 18.03 -11.21
N SER A 270 16.11 17.29 -11.42
CA SER A 270 15.46 17.18 -12.74
C SER A 270 14.85 18.52 -13.19
N LEU A 271 14.35 19.34 -12.25
CA LEU A 271 13.81 20.67 -12.53
C LEU A 271 14.90 21.70 -12.86
N ALA A 272 16.12 21.50 -12.38
CA ALA A 272 17.26 22.36 -12.71
C ALA A 272 17.67 22.25 -14.19
N ASN A 273 17.26 21.19 -14.89
CA ASN A 273 17.47 21.05 -16.32
C ASN A 273 16.45 21.89 -17.12
N SER A 274 16.88 23.05 -17.60
CA SER A 274 16.05 24.04 -18.29
C SER A 274 15.62 23.66 -19.72
N ALA A 275 16.15 22.56 -20.28
CA ALA A 275 15.98 22.22 -21.69
C ALA A 275 14.55 21.78 -22.05
N LYS A 276 13.75 21.27 -21.10
CA LYS A 276 12.34 20.87 -21.32
C LYS A 276 11.48 21.23 -20.12
N LYS A 277 10.46 22.05 -20.34
CA LYS A 277 9.48 22.39 -19.29
C LYS A 277 8.50 21.23 -19.09
N LEU A 278 8.40 20.71 -17.87
CA LEU A 278 7.35 19.76 -17.46
C LEU A 278 5.98 20.20 -17.97
N SER A 279 5.14 19.26 -18.44
CA SER A 279 3.76 19.59 -18.77
C SER A 279 3.01 20.06 -17.52
N PHE A 280 2.03 20.97 -17.64
CA PHE A 280 1.26 21.39 -16.47
C PHE A 280 0.48 20.21 -15.83
N SER A 281 0.13 19.19 -16.62
CA SER A 281 -0.45 17.93 -16.12
C SER A 281 0.52 17.20 -15.19
N ASP A 282 1.76 16.97 -15.63
CA ASP A 282 2.78 16.34 -14.77
C ASP A 282 3.08 17.19 -13.53
N LEU A 283 3.15 18.52 -13.71
CA LEU A 283 3.42 19.45 -12.61
C LEU A 283 2.33 19.37 -11.53
N PHE A 284 1.05 19.47 -11.90
CA PHE A 284 -0.05 19.43 -10.93
C PHE A 284 -0.18 18.06 -10.27
N LYS A 285 0.03 16.97 -11.00
CA LYS A 285 0.09 15.62 -10.43
C LYS A 285 1.20 15.52 -9.39
N VAL A 286 2.44 15.85 -9.78
CA VAL A 286 3.60 15.74 -8.90
C VAL A 286 3.44 16.62 -7.67
N LEU A 287 3.05 17.89 -7.83
CA LEU A 287 2.86 18.81 -6.70
C LEU A 287 1.71 18.37 -5.78
N GLY A 288 0.59 17.91 -6.34
CA GLY A 288 -0.56 17.45 -5.55
C GLY A 288 -0.22 16.21 -4.71
N PHE A 289 0.38 15.19 -5.34
CA PHE A 289 0.79 13.98 -4.61
C PHE A 289 2.00 14.23 -3.69
N ALA A 290 2.90 15.15 -4.03
CA ALA A 290 3.98 15.60 -3.14
C ALA A 290 3.42 16.26 -1.87
N TYR A 291 2.46 17.19 -2.02
CA TYR A 291 1.80 17.82 -0.89
C TYR A 291 1.15 16.79 0.02
N MET A 292 0.36 15.87 -0.55
CA MET A 292 -0.31 14.82 0.22
C MET A 292 0.65 13.92 0.98
N THR A 293 1.83 13.61 0.43
CA THR A 293 2.83 12.80 1.15
C THR A 293 3.51 13.54 2.28
N PHE A 294 3.60 14.88 2.24
CA PHE A 294 4.10 15.66 3.38
C PHE A 294 3.06 15.79 4.50
N VAL A 295 1.78 15.72 4.14
CA VAL A 295 0.68 15.73 5.11
C VAL A 295 0.53 14.37 5.79
N SER A 296 0.64 13.26 5.04
CA SER A 296 0.40 11.92 5.59
C SER A 296 1.24 10.83 4.92
N GLN A 297 1.80 9.93 5.74
CA GLN A 297 2.61 8.77 5.31
C GLN A 297 1.86 7.81 4.36
N ARG A 298 0.53 7.69 4.45
CA ARG A 298 -0.27 6.84 3.52
C ARG A 298 -0.12 7.22 2.05
N ASN A 299 0.24 8.48 1.77
CA ASN A 299 0.31 9.01 0.42
C ASN A 299 1.70 8.81 -0.23
N ILE A 300 2.65 8.18 0.48
CA ILE A 300 4.02 7.94 0.01
C ILE A 300 4.06 7.06 -1.25
N ALA A 301 3.35 5.93 -1.26
CA ALA A 301 3.33 5.03 -2.44
C ALA A 301 2.61 5.67 -3.64
N PRO A 302 1.42 6.29 -3.49
CA PRO A 302 0.80 7.06 -4.57
C PRO A 302 1.75 8.12 -5.17
N PHE A 303 2.48 8.86 -4.33
CA PHE A 303 3.48 9.81 -4.78
C PHE A 303 4.60 9.14 -5.59
N ALA A 304 5.17 8.04 -5.09
CA ALA A 304 6.22 7.31 -5.80
C ALA A 304 5.77 6.80 -7.18
N ILE A 305 4.54 6.28 -7.27
CA ILE A 305 3.93 5.77 -8.51
C ILE A 305 3.80 6.89 -9.56
N ILE A 306 3.31 8.05 -9.15
CA ILE A 306 3.07 9.20 -10.04
C ILE A 306 4.38 9.89 -10.45
N LEU A 307 5.34 10.00 -9.53
CA LEU A 307 6.60 10.70 -9.78
C LEU A 307 7.57 9.86 -10.64
N LEU A 308 7.56 8.53 -10.51
CA LEU A 308 8.45 7.61 -11.21
C LEU A 308 8.57 7.84 -12.74
N PRO A 309 7.47 7.90 -13.53
CA PRO A 309 7.57 8.13 -14.96
C PRO A 309 8.12 9.52 -15.30
N VAL A 310 7.80 10.54 -14.50
CA VAL A 310 8.29 11.91 -14.67
C VAL A 310 9.81 11.95 -14.46
N LEU A 311 10.31 11.43 -13.34
CA LEU A 311 11.75 11.36 -13.06
C LEU A 311 12.52 10.63 -14.16
N SER A 312 12.01 9.49 -14.63
CA SER A 312 12.71 8.71 -15.67
C SER A 312 12.91 9.51 -16.97
N ARG A 313 11.92 10.33 -17.32
CA ARG A 313 11.95 11.14 -18.54
C ARG A 313 12.84 12.35 -18.34
N GLU A 314 12.68 13.06 -17.23
CA GLU A 314 13.42 14.30 -16.98
C GLU A 314 14.88 14.05 -16.61
N LEU A 315 15.27 12.88 -16.06
CA LEU A 315 16.67 12.54 -15.79
C LEU A 315 17.36 11.83 -16.96
N SER A 316 16.65 11.58 -18.07
CA SER A 316 17.24 10.89 -19.22
C SER A 316 18.42 11.63 -19.85
N PHE A 317 18.52 12.96 -19.69
CA PHE A 317 19.66 13.77 -20.15
C PHE A 317 20.97 13.46 -19.42
N LEU A 318 20.92 12.97 -18.17
CA LEU A 318 22.14 12.57 -17.44
C LEU A 318 22.86 11.40 -18.12
N TRP A 319 22.15 10.73 -19.03
CA TRP A 319 22.61 9.57 -19.75
C TRP A 319 22.89 9.82 -21.24
N ASP A 320 22.92 11.10 -21.66
CA ASP A 320 23.40 11.45 -23.01
C ASP A 320 24.82 10.90 -23.22
N GLU A 321 25.09 10.46 -24.45
CA GLU A 321 26.19 9.55 -24.83
C GLU A 321 27.62 10.01 -24.49
N GLU A 322 27.83 11.18 -23.90
CA GLU A 322 29.17 11.69 -23.55
C GLU A 322 29.60 11.44 -22.08
N ILE A 323 28.65 11.37 -21.13
CA ILE A 323 28.99 11.42 -19.69
C ILE A 323 29.23 10.03 -19.10
N VAL A 324 28.33 9.08 -19.36
CA VAL A 324 28.39 7.72 -18.80
C VAL A 324 29.54 6.89 -19.39
N PRO A 325 29.87 6.99 -20.71
CA PRO A 325 31.04 6.31 -21.24
C PRO A 325 32.34 6.79 -20.62
N ARG A 326 32.50 8.03 -20.15
CA ARG A 326 33.74 8.48 -19.49
C ARG A 326 33.98 7.73 -18.17
N PHE A 327 32.95 7.53 -17.37
CA PHE A 327 33.04 6.79 -16.11
C PHE A 327 33.32 5.30 -16.34
N PHE A 328 32.66 4.68 -17.34
CA PHE A 328 32.91 3.28 -17.71
C PHE A 328 34.21 3.08 -18.53
N GLN A 329 34.70 4.09 -19.26
CA GLN A 329 35.99 4.06 -19.96
C GLN A 329 37.16 4.13 -18.98
N LEU A 330 37.01 4.87 -17.87
CA LEU A 330 37.96 4.82 -16.76
C LEU A 330 38.02 3.42 -16.13
N ALA A 331 36.87 2.74 -15.97
CA ALA A 331 36.83 1.35 -15.52
C ALA A 331 37.36 0.32 -16.54
N ARG A 332 37.29 0.64 -17.84
CA ARG A 332 37.78 -0.21 -18.96
C ARG A 332 39.26 -0.02 -19.30
N ARG A 333 39.96 0.95 -18.69
CA ARG A 333 41.40 1.17 -18.95
C ARG A 333 42.30 0.00 -18.54
N SER A 334 41.78 -1.01 -17.82
CA SER A 334 42.53 -2.21 -17.44
C SER A 334 42.25 -3.47 -18.27
N SER A 335 41.30 -3.47 -19.23
CA SER A 335 41.05 -4.66 -20.06
C SER A 335 41.70 -4.52 -21.44
N THR A 336 42.75 -5.31 -21.66
CA THR A 336 43.40 -5.52 -22.96
C THR A 336 42.40 -5.72 -24.10
N SER A 337 42.74 -5.15 -25.25
CA SER A 337 42.00 -5.08 -26.51
C SER A 337 41.74 -6.45 -27.16
N SER A 338 40.82 -7.23 -26.62
CA SER A 338 40.12 -8.27 -27.37
C SER A 338 38.74 -7.74 -27.75
N THR A 339 38.47 -7.62 -29.06
CA THR A 339 37.13 -7.39 -29.59
C THR A 339 36.19 -8.41 -28.94
N PRO A 340 35.18 -8.01 -28.13
CA PRO A 340 34.34 -8.96 -27.43
C PRO A 340 33.67 -9.85 -28.47
N GLN A 341 34.02 -11.13 -28.49
CA GLN A 341 33.40 -12.10 -29.39
C GLN A 341 31.93 -12.20 -28.95
N GLU A 342 31.02 -11.58 -29.72
CA GLU A 342 29.63 -11.51 -29.32
C GLU A 342 29.03 -12.93 -29.27
N LEU A 343 28.52 -13.34 -28.11
CA LEU A 343 27.88 -14.64 -27.95
C LEU A 343 26.74 -14.84 -28.98
N PRO A 344 26.51 -16.09 -29.45
CA PRO A 344 25.35 -16.42 -30.28
C PRO A 344 24.03 -16.07 -29.59
N LEU A 345 23.05 -15.57 -30.35
CA LEU A 345 21.77 -15.10 -29.79
C LEU A 345 21.02 -16.19 -28.99
N LYS A 346 21.08 -17.46 -29.45
CA LYS A 346 20.49 -18.60 -28.74
C LYS A 346 21.12 -18.79 -27.37
N LEU A 347 22.45 -18.69 -27.28
CA LEU A 347 23.20 -18.81 -26.04
C LEU A 347 22.91 -17.63 -25.11
N THR A 348 22.81 -16.40 -25.62
CA THR A 348 22.39 -15.24 -24.82
C THR A 348 20.99 -15.41 -24.24
N ARG A 349 20.02 -15.88 -25.04
CA ARG A 349 18.65 -16.15 -24.55
C ARG A 349 18.64 -17.25 -23.48
N PHE A 350 19.43 -18.31 -23.67
CA PHE A 350 19.59 -19.38 -22.70
C PHE A 350 20.16 -18.87 -21.37
N ILE A 351 21.28 -18.13 -21.40
CA ILE A 351 21.91 -17.56 -20.21
C ILE A 351 20.94 -16.60 -19.49
N ASN A 352 20.25 -15.73 -20.23
CA ASN A 352 19.26 -14.82 -19.65
C ASN A 352 18.10 -15.56 -19.01
N GLY A 353 17.61 -16.62 -19.65
CA GLY A 353 16.58 -17.50 -19.10
C GLY A 353 17.03 -18.16 -17.81
N MET A 354 18.24 -18.73 -17.80
CA MET A 354 18.85 -19.35 -16.62
C MET A 354 19.00 -18.35 -15.46
N LEU A 355 19.44 -17.12 -15.75
CA LEU A 355 19.57 -16.06 -14.75
C LEU A 355 18.21 -15.66 -14.16
N ILE A 356 17.21 -15.45 -15.02
CA ILE A 356 15.83 -15.14 -14.59
C ILE A 356 15.26 -16.27 -13.74
N SER A 357 15.44 -17.53 -14.16
CA SER A 357 14.99 -18.70 -13.41
C SER A 357 15.69 -18.82 -12.06
N LEU A 358 17.00 -18.54 -11.99
CA LEU A 358 17.74 -18.57 -10.73
C LEU A 358 17.23 -17.49 -9.76
N ILE A 359 17.06 -16.25 -10.22
CA ILE A 359 16.53 -15.16 -9.39
C ILE A 359 15.09 -15.45 -8.95
N LEU A 360 14.26 -16.01 -9.83
CA LEU A 360 12.90 -16.40 -9.47
C LEU A 360 12.90 -17.53 -8.44
N PHE A 361 13.77 -18.53 -8.60
CA PHE A 361 13.90 -19.63 -7.64
C PHE A 361 14.35 -19.11 -6.26
N THR A 362 15.34 -18.22 -6.20
CA THR A 362 15.76 -17.60 -4.94
C THR A 362 14.68 -16.71 -4.34
N ALA A 363 13.92 -15.98 -5.16
CA ALA A 363 12.79 -15.17 -4.71
C ALA A 363 11.70 -16.04 -4.06
N LEU A 364 11.29 -17.13 -4.71
CA LEU A 364 10.28 -18.05 -4.19
C LEU A 364 10.76 -18.81 -2.96
N GLY A 365 12.04 -19.22 -2.93
CA GLY A 365 12.66 -19.83 -1.77
C GLY A 365 12.70 -18.88 -0.56
N ASN A 366 13.11 -17.62 -0.77
CA ASN A 366 13.10 -16.58 0.26
C ASN A 366 11.67 -16.32 0.77
N LEU A 367 10.71 -16.18 -0.14
CA LEU A 367 9.31 -16.00 0.21
C LEU A 367 8.80 -17.14 1.09
N TYR A 368 9.05 -18.40 0.70
CA TYR A 368 8.68 -19.58 1.49
C TYR A 368 9.26 -19.56 2.92
N LEU A 369 10.52 -19.13 3.07
CA LEU A 369 11.16 -19.01 4.38
C LEU A 369 10.55 -17.90 5.25
N LEU A 370 10.20 -16.76 4.65
CA LEU A 370 9.59 -15.62 5.34
C LEU A 370 8.14 -15.91 5.77
N THR A 371 7.44 -16.78 5.03
CA THR A 371 6.02 -17.07 5.26
C THR A 371 5.79 -18.30 6.13
N ARG A 372 6.81 -18.79 6.84
CA ARG A 372 6.62 -19.89 7.78
C ARG A 372 5.75 -19.42 8.96
N PRO A 373 4.81 -20.25 9.46
CA PRO A 373 3.91 -19.85 10.55
C PRO A 373 4.63 -19.25 11.75
N ASN A 374 5.71 -19.89 12.21
CA ASN A 374 6.52 -19.42 13.33
C ASN A 374 7.12 -18.00 13.14
N LYS A 375 7.28 -17.52 11.90
CA LYS A 375 7.72 -16.14 11.63
C LYS A 375 6.59 -15.13 11.77
N VAL A 376 5.36 -15.54 11.44
CA VAL A 376 4.17 -14.71 11.60
C VAL A 376 3.73 -14.71 13.07
N ASP A 377 3.64 -15.89 13.68
CA ASP A 377 3.20 -16.07 15.06
C ASP A 377 4.11 -15.34 16.07
N ALA A 378 5.40 -15.17 15.76
CA ALA A 378 6.35 -14.41 16.56
C ALA A 378 6.10 -12.88 16.58
N LEU A 379 5.14 -12.38 15.81
CA LEU A 379 4.78 -10.95 15.73
C LEU A 379 3.47 -10.62 16.46
N TYR A 380 2.82 -11.62 17.05
CA TYR A 380 1.50 -11.52 17.68
C TYR A 380 1.47 -12.31 18.99
N PRO A 381 0.50 -12.06 19.89
CA PRO A 381 0.41 -12.73 21.20
C PRO A 381 -0.08 -14.18 21.07
N HIS A 382 0.65 -15.01 20.32
CA HIS A 382 0.24 -16.36 19.96
C HIS A 382 0.11 -17.25 21.20
N ALA A 383 1.07 -17.18 22.13
CA ALA A 383 1.07 -18.03 23.32
C ALA A 383 -0.06 -17.65 24.30
N ALA A 384 -0.28 -16.35 24.55
CA ALA A 384 -1.46 -15.89 25.28
C ALA A 384 -2.79 -16.33 24.65
N VAL A 385 -2.92 -16.27 23.32
CA VAL A 385 -4.11 -16.78 22.61
C VAL A 385 -4.30 -18.29 22.81
N GLN A 386 -3.23 -19.09 22.81
CA GLN A 386 -3.35 -20.52 23.15
C GLN A 386 -3.80 -20.70 24.59
N TRP A 387 -3.23 -19.94 25.53
CA TRP A 387 -3.62 -19.98 26.94
C TRP A 387 -5.11 -19.68 27.13
N VAL A 388 -5.66 -18.64 26.47
CA VAL A 388 -7.10 -18.31 26.53
C VAL A 388 -7.95 -19.45 25.98
N LYS A 389 -7.54 -20.10 24.88
CA LYS A 389 -8.27 -21.24 24.31
C LYS A 389 -8.29 -22.46 25.24
N GLU A 390 -7.20 -22.70 25.94
CA GLU A 390 -7.04 -23.84 26.84
C GLU A 390 -7.78 -23.64 28.17
N ASN A 391 -7.77 -22.42 28.72
CA ASN A 391 -8.33 -22.12 30.04
C ASN A 391 -9.74 -21.55 30.00
N GLN A 392 -10.17 -21.02 28.85
CA GLN A 392 -11.49 -20.43 28.63
C GLN A 392 -11.95 -19.48 29.76
N PRO A 393 -11.15 -18.45 30.11
CA PRO A 393 -11.54 -17.50 31.15
C PRO A 393 -12.85 -16.81 30.78
N GLU A 394 -13.72 -16.58 31.76
CA GLU A 394 -14.95 -15.79 31.56
C GLU A 394 -14.64 -14.29 31.63
N GLY A 395 -15.51 -13.46 31.04
CA GLY A 395 -15.44 -12.00 31.14
C GLY A 395 -15.34 -11.27 29.80
N ALA A 396 -15.76 -10.00 29.80
CA ALA A 396 -15.61 -9.12 28.65
C ALA A 396 -14.13 -8.71 28.48
N LEU A 397 -13.62 -8.86 27.26
CA LEU A 397 -12.20 -8.72 26.94
C LEU A 397 -11.81 -7.29 26.56
N PHE A 398 -11.00 -6.64 27.38
CA PHE A 398 -10.26 -5.44 26.99
C PHE A 398 -8.91 -5.82 26.38
N ASN A 399 -8.69 -5.46 25.11
CA ASN A 399 -7.53 -5.88 24.35
C ASN A 399 -6.69 -4.70 23.82
N SER A 400 -5.45 -5.02 23.40
CA SER A 400 -4.60 -4.08 22.67
C SER A 400 -5.20 -3.72 21.31
N TYR A 401 -5.16 -2.43 20.96
CA TYR A 401 -5.63 -1.90 19.68
C TYR A 401 -5.01 -2.61 18.48
N ASN A 402 -3.70 -2.82 18.50
CA ASN A 402 -2.96 -3.43 17.38
C ASN A 402 -3.17 -4.94 17.27
N TRP A 403 -3.72 -5.57 18.32
CA TRP A 403 -4.01 -7.01 18.33
C TRP A 403 -5.47 -7.33 18.06
N GLY A 404 -6.39 -6.34 18.10
CA GLY A 404 -7.83 -6.58 17.97
C GLY A 404 -8.19 -7.44 16.76
N GLY A 405 -7.65 -7.13 15.58
CA GLY A 405 -7.87 -7.97 14.39
C GLY A 405 -7.35 -9.40 14.55
N TYR A 406 -6.14 -9.58 15.13
CA TYR A 406 -5.55 -10.90 15.36
C TYR A 406 -6.40 -11.72 16.34
N LEU A 407 -6.94 -11.08 17.38
CA LEU A 407 -7.81 -11.72 18.35
C LEU A 407 -9.15 -12.09 17.72
N ILE A 408 -9.77 -11.22 16.93
CA ILE A 408 -10.99 -11.53 16.16
C ILE A 408 -10.81 -12.80 15.30
N TRP A 409 -9.64 -12.96 14.68
CA TRP A 409 -9.36 -14.12 13.83
C TRP A 409 -9.20 -15.42 14.65
N ASN A 410 -8.56 -15.33 15.82
CA ASN A 410 -8.15 -16.50 16.60
C ASN A 410 -9.06 -16.87 17.77
N LEU A 411 -9.72 -15.91 18.41
CA LEU A 411 -10.59 -16.02 19.58
C LEU A 411 -12.02 -15.61 19.19
N ARG A 412 -12.69 -16.44 18.39
CA ARG A 412 -13.99 -16.07 17.78
C ARG A 412 -15.11 -15.96 18.81
N GLU A 413 -14.95 -16.64 19.92
CA GLU A 413 -15.86 -16.71 21.05
C GLU A 413 -15.72 -15.52 22.00
N TYR A 414 -14.68 -14.68 21.81
CA TYR A 414 -14.40 -13.51 22.64
C TYR A 414 -14.55 -12.24 21.81
N PRO A 415 -15.71 -11.57 21.86
CA PRO A 415 -15.87 -10.24 21.32
C PRO A 415 -14.82 -9.30 21.92
N ILE A 416 -14.20 -8.50 21.07
CA ILE A 416 -13.12 -7.59 21.48
C ILE A 416 -13.66 -6.21 21.90
N PHE A 417 -12.85 -5.45 22.64
CA PHE A 417 -13.15 -4.04 22.97
C PHE A 417 -12.84 -3.10 21.81
N ILE A 418 -11.71 -3.29 21.11
CA ILE A 418 -11.33 -2.40 19.99
C ILE A 418 -10.38 -3.06 18.99
N ASP A 419 -10.45 -2.65 17.72
CA ASP A 419 -9.48 -2.99 16.67
C ASP A 419 -9.16 -1.79 15.77
N GLY A 420 -8.39 -2.03 14.70
CA GLY A 420 -7.91 -1.02 13.77
C GLY A 420 -8.94 -0.28 12.92
N ARG A 421 -10.23 -0.65 12.95
CA ARG A 421 -11.34 0.04 12.26
C ARG A 421 -11.69 1.37 12.94
N ALA A 422 -10.76 2.32 12.93
CA ALA A 422 -10.89 3.60 13.61
C ALA A 422 -12.14 4.41 13.18
N ASP A 423 -12.53 4.29 11.91
CA ASP A 423 -13.74 4.87 11.35
C ASP A 423 -15.03 4.34 11.98
N LEU A 424 -15.05 3.08 12.44
CA LEU A 424 -16.16 2.46 13.17
C LEU A 424 -16.21 2.91 14.63
N TYR A 425 -15.06 2.92 15.32
CA TYR A 425 -15.00 3.21 16.75
C TYR A 425 -15.18 4.70 17.06
N GLY A 426 -14.68 5.57 16.18
CA GLY A 426 -14.70 7.01 16.36
C GLY A 426 -13.70 7.50 17.43
N GLU A 427 -13.63 8.82 17.60
CA GLU A 427 -12.72 9.46 18.55
C GLU A 427 -13.02 9.08 20.00
N GLU A 428 -14.31 8.94 20.34
CA GLU A 428 -14.79 8.59 21.68
C GLU A 428 -14.17 7.29 22.20
N MET A 429 -14.35 6.18 21.46
CA MET A 429 -13.84 4.87 21.88
C MET A 429 -12.32 4.81 21.87
N LEU A 430 -11.66 5.45 20.90
CA LEU A 430 -10.19 5.55 20.90
C LEU A 430 -9.68 6.32 22.11
N ASN A 431 -10.37 7.38 22.54
CA ASN A 431 -10.00 8.13 23.71
C ASN A 431 -10.23 7.32 25.00
N GLN A 432 -11.35 6.60 25.11
CA GLN A 432 -11.59 5.69 26.23
C GLN A 432 -10.50 4.62 26.32
N TRP A 433 -10.15 3.97 25.19
CA TRP A 433 -9.07 2.99 25.16
C TRP A 433 -7.74 3.58 25.65
N LYS A 434 -7.39 4.79 25.17
CA LYS A 434 -6.19 5.50 25.63
C LYS A 434 -6.24 5.81 27.13
N GLN A 435 -7.38 6.28 27.63
CA GLN A 435 -7.57 6.56 29.06
C GLN A 435 -7.37 5.31 29.91
N VAL A 436 -7.91 4.16 29.48
CA VAL A 436 -7.68 2.88 30.17
C VAL A 436 -6.19 2.52 30.15
N THR A 437 -5.53 2.56 28.99
CA THR A 437 -4.09 2.19 28.92
C THR A 437 -3.16 3.12 29.71
N ASN A 438 -3.55 4.38 29.93
CA ASN A 438 -2.83 5.36 30.74
C ASN A 438 -3.00 5.16 32.26
N GLY A 439 -3.90 4.28 32.70
CA GLY A 439 -4.13 3.99 34.12
C GLY A 439 -4.87 5.11 34.87
N GLY A 440 -4.91 4.98 36.20
CA GLY A 440 -5.57 5.92 37.11
C GLY A 440 -7.06 5.64 37.33
N GLU A 441 -7.71 6.51 38.10
CA GLU A 441 -9.13 6.33 38.51
C GLU A 441 -10.10 6.27 37.32
N VAL A 442 -9.82 7.04 36.25
CA VAL A 442 -10.64 7.04 35.03
C VAL A 442 -10.60 5.68 34.33
N ALA A 443 -9.46 4.99 34.37
CA ALA A 443 -9.34 3.66 33.77
C ALA A 443 -10.29 2.67 34.43
N GLN A 444 -10.34 2.66 35.77
CA GLN A 444 -11.25 1.77 36.51
C GLN A 444 -12.72 2.10 36.25
N GLN A 445 -13.09 3.38 36.17
CA GLN A 445 -14.46 3.78 35.82
C GLN A 445 -14.90 3.23 34.46
N ILE A 446 -14.01 3.29 33.46
CA ILE A 446 -14.31 2.78 32.11
C ILE A 446 -14.36 1.25 32.11
N LEU A 447 -13.44 0.57 32.80
CA LEU A 447 -13.45 -0.88 32.92
C LEU A 447 -14.74 -1.38 33.58
N ASP A 448 -15.21 -0.70 34.63
CA ASP A 448 -16.46 -1.01 35.31
C ASP A 448 -17.70 -0.69 34.46
N GLU A 449 -17.69 0.44 33.72
CA GLU A 449 -18.79 0.82 32.81
C GLU A 449 -19.04 -0.22 31.72
N TRP A 450 -17.97 -0.82 31.20
CA TRP A 450 -18.01 -1.83 30.15
C TRP A 450 -18.02 -3.28 30.67
N ASP A 451 -18.13 -3.47 31.99
CA ASP A 451 -18.09 -4.79 32.65
C ASP A 451 -16.87 -5.65 32.21
N VAL A 452 -15.71 -4.99 32.09
CA VAL A 452 -14.46 -5.64 31.72
C VAL A 452 -13.95 -6.45 32.90
N ASN A 453 -13.80 -7.75 32.66
CA ASN A 453 -13.29 -8.73 33.64
C ASN A 453 -12.13 -9.57 33.10
N LEU A 454 -11.68 -9.30 31.87
CA LEU A 454 -10.53 -9.93 31.24
C LEU A 454 -9.72 -8.88 30.46
N ILE A 455 -8.40 -8.82 30.69
CA ILE A 455 -7.50 -7.87 30.01
C ILE A 455 -6.40 -8.66 29.30
N LEU A 456 -6.13 -8.34 28.03
CA LEU A 456 -5.00 -8.86 27.24
C LEU A 456 -4.25 -7.72 26.56
N LEU A 457 -3.06 -7.39 27.07
CA LEU A 457 -2.26 -6.24 26.63
C LEU A 457 -0.76 -6.57 26.53
N GLU A 458 0.00 -5.70 25.88
CA GLU A 458 1.46 -5.69 25.98
C GLU A 458 1.92 -5.42 27.43
N PRO A 459 3.02 -6.01 27.91
CA PRO A 459 3.64 -5.63 29.17
C PRO A 459 4.09 -4.15 29.15
N GLY A 460 4.02 -3.49 30.30
CA GLY A 460 4.61 -2.17 30.52
C GLY A 460 3.69 -0.97 30.27
N TRP A 461 2.43 -1.18 29.87
CA TRP A 461 1.41 -0.13 29.93
C TRP A 461 1.21 0.35 31.38
N ALA A 462 0.75 1.59 31.56
CA ALA A 462 0.56 2.14 32.90
C ALA A 462 -0.47 1.31 33.70
N ILE A 463 -1.58 0.93 33.05
CA ILE A 463 -2.64 0.12 33.67
C ILE A 463 -2.12 -1.23 34.18
N THR A 464 -1.23 -1.92 33.46
CA THR A 464 -0.75 -3.25 33.86
C THR A 464 0.02 -3.22 35.18
N ASN A 465 0.58 -2.06 35.57
CA ASN A 465 1.27 -1.87 36.85
C ASN A 465 0.32 -1.54 38.02
N GLU A 466 -0.94 -1.24 37.73
CA GLU A 466 -1.96 -0.88 38.71
C GLU A 466 -2.93 -2.02 39.00
N LEU A 467 -3.20 -2.89 38.01
CA LEU A 467 -4.15 -4.00 38.11
C LEU A 467 -3.87 -4.92 39.32
N SER A 468 -2.60 -5.25 39.56
CA SER A 468 -2.20 -6.13 40.68
C SER A 468 -2.53 -5.57 42.07
N LYS A 469 -2.94 -4.30 42.18
CA LYS A 469 -3.33 -3.62 43.42
C LYS A 469 -4.84 -3.41 43.53
N GLN A 470 -5.61 -3.81 42.53
CA GLN A 470 -7.02 -3.45 42.33
C GLN A 470 -7.89 -4.68 42.06
N ASP A 471 -7.69 -5.75 42.85
CA ASP A 471 -8.45 -7.01 42.80
C ASP A 471 -8.36 -7.80 41.48
N TRP A 472 -7.41 -7.48 40.60
CA TRP A 472 -7.10 -8.28 39.42
C TRP A 472 -6.02 -9.32 39.71
N GLU A 473 -6.26 -10.56 39.27
CA GLU A 473 -5.30 -11.66 39.34
C GLU A 473 -4.55 -11.79 38.00
N LEU A 474 -3.23 -11.97 38.08
CA LEU A 474 -2.40 -12.25 36.91
C LEU A 474 -2.57 -13.73 36.53
N TYR A 475 -3.20 -13.97 35.39
CA TYR A 475 -3.45 -15.32 34.87
C TYR A 475 -2.34 -15.84 33.96
N TYR A 476 -1.70 -14.97 33.17
CA TYR A 476 -0.65 -15.33 32.23
C TYR A 476 0.29 -14.16 31.96
N GLU A 477 1.58 -14.44 31.77
CA GLU A 477 2.60 -13.46 31.37
C GLU A 477 3.67 -14.13 30.50
N ASP A 478 4.05 -13.46 29.41
CA ASP A 478 5.25 -13.73 28.63
C ASP A 478 5.93 -12.43 28.16
N ASP A 479 7.00 -12.54 27.38
CA ASP A 479 7.75 -11.37 26.88
C ASP A 479 6.91 -10.41 26.02
N MET A 480 5.78 -10.86 25.48
CA MET A 480 4.95 -10.08 24.56
C MET A 480 3.63 -9.63 25.18
N SER A 481 3.06 -10.37 26.12
CA SER A 481 1.66 -10.24 26.55
C SER A 481 1.44 -10.58 28.02
N VAL A 482 0.47 -9.90 28.62
CA VAL A 482 -0.06 -10.18 29.96
C VAL A 482 -1.57 -10.40 29.90
N ILE A 483 -2.07 -11.33 30.72
CA ILE A 483 -3.50 -11.57 30.93
C ILE A 483 -3.83 -11.38 32.41
N TYR A 484 -4.78 -10.48 32.67
CA TYR A 484 -5.39 -10.30 33.98
C TYR A 484 -6.87 -10.65 33.93
N GLY A 485 -7.40 -11.21 35.01
CA GLY A 485 -8.85 -11.38 35.20
C GLY A 485 -9.28 -11.10 36.64
N ARG A 486 -10.60 -10.96 36.85
CA ARG A 486 -11.21 -10.78 38.17
C ARG A 486 -12.62 -11.36 38.24
#